data_AF-A0A9N9JF51-F1
#
_entry.id   AF-A0A9N9JF51-F1
#
_cell.length_a   1.000
_cell.length_b   1.000
_cell.length_c   1.000
_cell.angle_alpha   90.00
_cell.angle_beta   90.00
_cell.angle_gamma   90.00
#
_symmetry.space_group_name_H-M   'P 1'
#
loop_
_entity.id
_entity.type
_entity.pdbx_description
1 polymer ?
#
loop_
_entity_poly.entity_id
_entity_poly.type
_entity_poly.pdbx_seq_one_letter_code
_entity_poly.pdbx_strand_id
1 'polypeptide(L)'
;DSVVISGPVGSSILIYDCERCLLLVGCHQFRMHTSKKMFIYLHVTSHPIIEDSHDIEFAPYTLLTPGLDKMFEIAKLDQSNNKYDKVEDFNWLKQQASPNWKIIPEERWRKDWSLLWVDDPNSITEEDVKRMLNETFGSL
;
A
#
# COMPACT_ATOMS: atom_id res chain seq x y z
N ASP A 1 7.46 -7.44 10.03
CA ASP A 1 7.96 -6.06 9.81
C ASP A 1 8.68 -5.96 8.49
N SER A 2 8.06 -5.29 7.52
CA SER A 2 8.67 -5.08 6.21
C SER A 2 8.14 -3.83 5.55
N VAL A 3 8.96 -3.22 4.70
CA VAL A 3 8.55 -2.16 3.79
C VAL A 3 8.69 -2.71 2.37
N VAL A 4 7.62 -2.65 1.58
CA VAL A 4 7.61 -3.08 0.19
C VAL A 4 7.20 -1.90 -0.66
N ILE A 5 8.09 -1.49 -1.57
CA ILE A 5 7.83 -0.40 -2.50
C ILE A 5 8.01 -0.93 -3.91
N SER A 6 6.99 -0.75 -4.74
CA SER A 6 7.00 -1.18 -6.14
C SER A 6 6.41 -0.09 -7.01
N GLY A 7 6.98 0.05 -8.21
CA GLY A 7 6.31 0.74 -9.30
C GLY A 7 4.99 0.05 -9.70
N PRO A 8 4.22 0.66 -10.62
CA PRO A 8 2.96 0.11 -11.11
C PRO A 8 3.13 -1.28 -11.75
N VAL A 9 2.27 -2.22 -11.38
CA VAL A 9 2.23 -3.60 -11.87
C VAL A 9 0.99 -3.78 -12.75
N GLY A 10 1.15 -4.17 -14.01
CA GLY A 10 0.02 -4.27 -14.95
C GLY A 10 -0.98 -5.40 -14.70
N SER A 11 -0.86 -6.11 -13.57
CA SER A 11 -1.67 -7.26 -13.19
C SER A 11 -2.12 -7.14 -11.74
N SER A 12 -2.29 -8.28 -11.06
CA SER A 12 -2.74 -8.35 -9.68
C SER A 12 -1.59 -8.34 -8.69
N ILE A 13 -1.81 -7.78 -7.50
CA ILE A 13 -0.98 -7.95 -6.31
C ILE A 13 -1.81 -8.75 -5.30
N LEU A 14 -1.22 -9.84 -4.80
CA LEU A 14 -1.84 -10.73 -3.83
C LEU A 14 -0.99 -10.77 -2.57
N ILE A 15 -1.60 -10.47 -1.43
CA ILE A 15 -0.96 -10.41 -0.13
C ILE A 15 -1.57 -11.46 0.79
N TYR A 16 -0.73 -12.29 1.40
CA TYR A 16 -1.14 -13.38 2.28
C TYR A 16 -0.30 -13.36 3.55
N ASP A 17 -0.94 -13.56 4.71
CA ASP A 17 -0.28 -13.81 6.00
C ASP A 17 0.80 -12.76 6.35
N CYS A 18 0.51 -11.49 6.09
CA CYS A 18 1.42 -10.38 6.36
C CYS A 18 0.99 -9.64 7.63
N GLU A 19 1.96 -9.32 8.48
CA GLU A 19 1.75 -8.51 9.68
C GLU A 19 2.78 -7.38 9.77
N ARG A 20 2.29 -6.18 10.12
CA ARG A 20 3.13 -4.99 10.36
C ARG A 20 3.99 -4.65 9.14
N CYS A 21 3.34 -4.51 8.00
CA CYS A 21 4.01 -4.10 6.77
C CYS A 21 3.47 -2.78 6.24
N LEU A 22 4.37 -1.99 5.67
CA LEU A 22 4.03 -0.86 4.82
C LEU A 22 4.21 -1.29 3.36
N LEU A 23 3.17 -1.12 2.55
CA LEU A 23 3.20 -1.35 1.11
C LEU A 23 2.94 -0.03 0.37
N LEU A 24 3.79 0.33 -0.59
CA LEU A 24 3.54 1.35 -1.60
C LEU A 24 3.50 0.67 -2.96
N VAL A 25 2.31 0.47 -3.52
CA VAL A 25 2.12 -0.36 -4.71
C VAL A 25 1.02 0.16 -5.64
N GLY A 26 1.21 -0.04 -6.94
CA GLY A 26 0.18 0.20 -7.96
C GLY A 26 -0.15 -1.08 -8.71
N CYS A 27 -1.43 -1.36 -8.98
CA CYS A 27 -1.84 -2.58 -9.67
C CYS A 27 -3.19 -2.44 -10.42
N HIS A 28 -3.55 -3.46 -11.21
CA HIS A 28 -4.91 -3.59 -11.72
C HIS A 28 -5.86 -4.12 -10.66
N GLN A 29 -5.46 -5.16 -9.93
CA GLN A 29 -6.26 -5.84 -8.91
C GLN A 29 -5.45 -6.01 -7.63
N PHE A 30 -6.04 -5.64 -6.50
CA PHE A 30 -5.44 -5.82 -5.19
C PHE A 30 -6.26 -6.83 -4.38
N ARG A 31 -5.62 -7.88 -3.86
CA ARG A 31 -6.25 -8.85 -2.95
C ARG A 31 -5.38 -9.08 -1.74
N MET A 32 -5.97 -9.05 -0.55
CA MET A 32 -5.30 -9.32 0.70
C MET A 32 -6.08 -10.33 1.53
N HIS A 33 -5.38 -11.31 2.10
CA HIS A 33 -5.97 -12.36 2.91
C HIS A 33 -5.15 -12.59 4.19
N THR A 34 -5.83 -12.88 5.31
CA THR A 34 -5.20 -13.22 6.61
C THR A 34 -4.10 -12.25 7.05
N SER A 35 -4.25 -10.95 6.75
CA SER A 35 -3.21 -9.95 7.05
C SER A 35 -3.68 -8.97 8.11
N LYS A 36 -2.75 -8.41 8.89
CA LYS A 36 -3.13 -7.49 9.97
C LYS A 36 -2.11 -6.40 10.24
N LYS A 37 -2.58 -5.25 10.72
CA LYS A 37 -1.73 -4.07 10.98
C LYS A 37 -0.93 -3.70 9.73
N MET A 38 -1.64 -3.35 8.66
CA MET A 38 -1.04 -3.07 7.36
C MET A 38 -1.27 -1.63 6.98
N PHE A 39 -0.25 -0.96 6.44
CA PHE A 39 -0.36 0.37 5.85
C PHE A 39 -0.15 0.27 4.35
N ILE A 40 -1.18 0.58 3.57
CA ILE A 40 -1.19 0.37 2.12
C ILE A 40 -1.40 1.70 1.40
N TYR A 41 -0.34 2.19 0.76
CA TYR A 41 -0.41 3.27 -0.23
C TYR A 41 -0.69 2.63 -1.60
N LEU A 42 -1.93 2.72 -2.06
CA LEU A 42 -2.44 1.93 -3.18
C LEU A 42 -2.81 2.81 -4.37
N HIS A 43 -2.41 2.36 -5.55
CA HIS A 43 -3.10 2.68 -6.80
C HIS A 43 -3.76 1.41 -7.29
N VAL A 44 -5.07 1.42 -7.50
CA VAL A 44 -5.77 0.28 -8.07
C VAL A 44 -6.89 0.72 -9.00
N THR A 45 -7.02 0.04 -10.14
CA THR A 45 -8.04 0.39 -11.17
C THR A 45 -9.34 -0.42 -11.00
N SER A 46 -9.30 -1.54 -10.26
CA SER A 46 -10.47 -2.28 -9.75
C SER A 46 -10.75 -1.97 -8.28
N HIS A 47 -11.82 -2.52 -7.70
CA HIS A 47 -12.00 -2.49 -6.25
C HIS A 47 -10.93 -3.39 -5.58
N PRO A 48 -10.20 -2.88 -4.58
CA PRO A 48 -9.39 -3.70 -3.69
C PRO A 48 -10.29 -4.66 -2.89
N ILE A 49 -9.84 -5.89 -2.66
CA ILE A 49 -10.55 -6.86 -1.84
C ILE A 49 -9.67 -7.25 -0.65
N ILE A 50 -10.25 -7.27 0.54
CA ILE A 50 -9.66 -7.87 1.73
C ILE A 50 -10.54 -9.02 2.25
N GLU A 51 -9.91 -10.03 2.85
CA GLU A 51 -10.57 -11.19 3.45
C GLU A 51 -9.78 -11.61 4.70
N ASP A 52 -10.47 -11.98 5.79
CA ASP A 52 -9.85 -12.37 7.07
C ASP A 52 -8.74 -11.42 7.58
N SER A 53 -8.85 -10.13 7.27
CA SER A 53 -7.83 -9.13 7.52
C SER A 53 -8.36 -8.03 8.45
N HIS A 54 -7.50 -7.48 9.30
CA HIS A 54 -7.90 -6.53 10.35
C HIS A 54 -6.85 -5.44 10.55
N ASP A 55 -7.24 -4.25 11.04
CA ASP A 55 -6.34 -3.11 11.22
C ASP A 55 -5.60 -2.71 9.93
N ILE A 56 -6.34 -2.57 8.83
CA ILE A 56 -5.79 -2.20 7.52
C ILE A 56 -6.03 -0.71 7.26
N GLU A 57 -4.98 0.03 6.95
CA GLU A 57 -5.06 1.45 6.65
C GLU A 57 -4.68 1.71 5.18
N PHE A 58 -5.57 2.36 4.42
CA PHE A 58 -5.34 2.67 3.01
C PHE A 58 -5.10 4.17 2.79
N ALA A 59 -4.17 4.50 1.91
CA ALA A 59 -3.89 5.83 1.37
C ALA A 59 -3.73 5.76 -0.16
N PRO A 60 -3.85 6.87 -0.89
CA PRO A 60 -3.51 6.86 -2.30
C PRO A 60 -2.01 6.59 -2.47
N TYR A 61 -1.63 6.01 -3.62
CA TYR A 61 -0.23 5.89 -4.01
C TYR A 61 0.44 7.27 -4.14
N THR A 62 1.48 7.52 -3.33
CA THR A 62 2.14 8.84 -3.25
C THR A 62 3.56 8.86 -3.83
N LEU A 63 4.00 7.81 -4.53
CA LEU A 63 5.34 7.84 -5.14
C LEU A 63 5.38 8.93 -6.20
N LEU A 64 6.39 9.80 -6.12
CA LEU A 64 6.71 10.78 -7.15
C LEU A 64 8.15 10.52 -7.58
N THR A 65 8.34 10.03 -8.81
CA THR A 65 9.67 9.76 -9.37
C THR A 65 9.73 10.17 -10.85
N PRO A 66 10.87 10.66 -11.35
CA PRO A 66 11.07 10.80 -12.79
C PRO A 66 10.73 9.49 -13.51
N GLY A 67 9.93 9.60 -14.58
CA GLY A 67 9.51 8.45 -15.38
C GLY A 67 8.31 7.66 -14.83
N LEU A 68 7.68 8.09 -13.73
CA LEU A 68 6.48 7.45 -13.20
C LEU A 68 5.37 7.31 -14.26
N ASP A 69 5.16 8.35 -15.07
CA ASP A 69 4.17 8.32 -16.14
C ASP A 69 4.39 7.18 -17.13
N LYS A 70 5.65 6.99 -17.52
CA LYS A 70 6.06 5.91 -18.42
C LYS A 70 5.90 4.54 -17.75
N MET A 71 6.11 4.43 -16.44
CA MET A 71 5.88 3.17 -15.71
C MET A 71 4.39 2.78 -15.73
N PHE A 72 3.49 3.75 -15.51
CA PHE A 72 2.04 3.52 -15.61
C PHE A 72 1.62 3.18 -17.04
N GLU A 73 2.18 3.84 -18.05
CA GLU A 73 1.96 3.52 -19.46
C GLU A 73 2.37 2.08 -19.78
N ILE A 74 3.57 1.65 -19.37
CA ILE A 74 4.08 0.28 -19.55
C ILE A 74 3.18 -0.73 -18.82
N ALA A 75 2.75 -0.41 -17.61
CA ALA A 75 1.82 -1.23 -16.83
C ALA A 75 0.39 -1.22 -17.40
N LYS A 76 0.08 -0.35 -18.37
CA LYS A 76 -1.26 -0.14 -18.94
C LYS A 76 -2.31 0.17 -17.87
N LEU A 77 -1.91 0.95 -16.87
CA LEU A 77 -2.79 1.41 -15.80
C LEU A 77 -3.17 2.86 -16.03
N ASP A 78 -4.47 3.15 -15.99
CA ASP A 78 -4.98 4.52 -16.04
C ASP A 78 -4.74 5.21 -14.69
N GLN A 79 -3.81 6.18 -14.68
CA GLN A 79 -3.46 6.97 -13.50
C GLN A 79 -4.62 7.80 -12.94
N SER A 80 -5.59 8.16 -13.78
CA SER A 80 -6.77 8.91 -13.34
C SER A 80 -7.79 8.04 -12.60
N ASN A 81 -7.67 6.71 -12.74
CA ASN A 81 -8.55 5.74 -12.12
C ASN A 81 -7.87 5.07 -10.91
N ASN A 82 -7.99 5.71 -9.75
CA ASN A 82 -7.52 5.15 -8.49
C ASN A 82 -8.69 4.90 -7.51
N LYS A 83 -8.89 3.63 -7.14
CA LYS A 83 -9.96 3.15 -6.26
C LYS A 83 -9.44 2.64 -4.91
N TYR A 84 -8.31 3.18 -4.43
CA TYR A 84 -7.74 2.83 -3.13
C TYR A 84 -8.75 2.96 -1.97
N ASP A 85 -9.77 3.79 -2.12
CA ASP A 85 -10.81 4.06 -1.11
C ASP A 85 -12.10 3.24 -1.27
N LYS A 86 -12.15 2.32 -2.23
CA LYS A 86 -13.32 1.47 -2.54
C LYS A 86 -13.09 0.01 -2.14
N VAL A 87 -12.53 -0.21 -0.96
CA VAL A 87 -12.18 -1.55 -0.46
C VAL A 87 -13.43 -2.36 -0.17
N GLU A 88 -13.50 -3.56 -0.72
CA GLU A 88 -14.51 -4.57 -0.44
C GLU A 88 -13.95 -5.54 0.60
N ASP A 89 -14.59 -5.62 1.77
CA ASP A 89 -14.28 -6.62 2.79
C ASP A 89 -15.19 -7.82 2.61
N PHE A 90 -14.63 -8.91 2.08
CA PHE A 90 -15.39 -10.07 1.62
C PHE A 90 -16.16 -10.77 2.76
N ASN A 91 -15.60 -10.78 3.97
CA ASN A 91 -16.22 -11.44 5.12
C ASN A 91 -17.16 -10.52 5.91
N TRP A 92 -17.28 -9.25 5.52
CA TRP A 92 -18.16 -8.29 6.16
C TRP A 92 -19.54 -8.20 5.50
N LEU A 93 -20.44 -9.10 5.88
CA LEU A 93 -21.79 -9.20 5.31
C LEU A 93 -22.82 -8.21 5.90
N LYS A 94 -22.37 -7.19 6.66
CA LYS A 94 -23.25 -6.23 7.33
C LYS A 94 -23.44 -4.96 6.48
N GLN A 95 -24.56 -4.26 6.69
CA GLN A 95 -24.85 -3.01 5.97
C GLN A 95 -23.97 -1.83 6.37
N GLN A 96 -23.46 -1.84 7.60
CA GLN A 96 -22.54 -0.81 8.08
C GLN A 96 -21.15 -0.96 7.45
N ALA A 97 -20.35 0.11 7.46
CA ALA A 97 -18.96 0.05 7.04
C ALA A 97 -18.18 -1.03 7.81
N SER A 98 -17.27 -1.72 7.12
CA SER A 98 -16.38 -2.67 7.79
C SER A 98 -15.47 -1.93 8.77
N PRO A 99 -15.29 -2.44 10.00
CA PRO A 99 -14.33 -1.90 10.96
C PRO A 99 -12.90 -2.35 10.66
N ASN A 100 -12.69 -3.29 9.73
CA ASN A 100 -11.41 -3.94 9.49
C ASN A 100 -10.43 -3.09 8.70
N TRP A 101 -10.94 -2.04 8.04
CA TRP A 101 -10.13 -1.11 7.28
C TRP A 101 -10.61 0.32 7.43
N LYS A 102 -9.72 1.27 7.17
CA LYS A 102 -10.03 2.70 7.13
C LYS A 102 -9.10 3.44 6.18
N ILE A 103 -9.49 4.66 5.83
CA ILE A 103 -8.64 5.60 5.10
C ILE A 103 -7.74 6.35 6.07
N ILE A 104 -6.47 6.48 5.71
CA ILE A 104 -5.51 7.33 6.41
C ILE A 104 -5.89 8.79 6.11
N PRO A 105 -6.05 9.66 7.13
CA PRO A 105 -6.25 11.09 6.92
C PRO A 105 -5.11 11.71 6.09
N GLU A 106 -5.41 12.69 5.24
CA GLU A 106 -4.44 13.29 4.32
C GLU A 106 -3.21 13.86 5.05
N GLU A 107 -3.40 14.40 6.25
CA GLU A 107 -2.34 14.97 7.08
C GLU A 107 -1.32 13.92 7.53
N ARG A 108 -1.70 12.63 7.48
CA ARG A 108 -0.84 11.49 7.82
C ARG A 108 -0.27 10.77 6.59
N TRP A 109 -0.56 11.23 5.38
CA TRP A 109 0.01 10.63 4.17
C TRP A 109 1.51 10.89 4.10
N ARG A 110 2.27 9.80 4.05
CA ARG A 110 3.69 9.82 3.72
C ARG A 110 3.86 10.22 2.26
N LYS A 111 4.73 11.20 2.02
CA LYS A 111 5.12 11.68 0.69
C LYS A 111 6.62 11.52 0.44
N ASP A 112 7.38 11.18 1.48
CA ASP A 112 8.81 10.93 1.42
C ASP A 112 9.10 9.43 1.40
N TRP A 113 9.75 8.97 0.33
CA TRP A 113 10.14 7.57 0.14
C TRP A 113 11.65 7.47 0.05
N SER A 114 12.35 7.93 1.10
CA SER A 114 13.82 8.07 1.15
C SER A 114 14.58 6.79 0.81
N LEU A 115 14.00 5.62 1.11
CA LEU A 115 14.57 4.32 0.78
C LEU A 115 14.72 4.06 -0.74
N LEU A 116 14.02 4.81 -1.59
CA LEU A 116 14.17 4.73 -3.05
C LEU A 116 15.29 5.61 -3.60
N TRP A 117 15.82 6.53 -2.80
CA TRP A 117 16.76 7.57 -3.24
C TRP A 117 18.17 7.33 -2.66
N VAL A 118 18.62 6.08 -2.66
CA VAL A 118 19.96 5.68 -2.22
C VAL A 118 20.83 5.33 -3.41
N ASP A 119 22.12 5.68 -3.34
CA ASP A 119 23.08 5.38 -4.42
C ASP A 119 23.36 3.87 -4.56
N ASP A 120 23.37 3.15 -3.44
CA ASP A 120 23.49 1.69 -3.37
C ASP A 120 22.33 1.11 -2.55
N PRO A 121 21.44 0.29 -3.15
CA PRO A 121 20.36 -0.37 -2.41
C PRO A 121 20.84 -1.24 -1.24
N ASN A 122 22.08 -1.75 -1.29
CA ASN A 122 22.65 -2.53 -0.19
C ASN A 122 23.10 -1.65 0.99
N SER A 123 23.11 -0.33 0.83
CA SER A 123 23.38 0.59 1.93
C SER A 123 22.18 0.76 2.88
N ILE A 124 20.99 0.31 2.48
CA ILE A 124 19.78 0.38 3.32
C ILE A 124 19.94 -0.58 4.51
N THR A 125 19.93 -0.01 5.71
CA THR A 125 20.11 -0.77 6.95
C THR A 125 18.78 -1.22 7.56
N GLU A 126 18.85 -2.16 8.51
CA GLU A 126 17.68 -2.56 9.30
C GLU A 126 17.14 -1.39 10.14
N GLU A 127 18.02 -0.50 10.61
CA GLU A 127 17.66 0.72 11.33
C GLU A 127 16.84 1.69 10.48
N ASP A 128 17.17 1.83 9.19
CA ASP A 128 16.40 2.68 8.28
C ASP A 128 14.97 2.15 8.07
N VAL A 129 14.83 0.83 7.91
CA VAL A 129 13.53 0.16 7.79
C VAL A 129 12.73 0.30 9.09
N LYS A 130 13.37 0.06 10.25
CA LYS A 130 12.75 0.23 11.58
C LYS A 130 12.29 1.67 11.81
N ARG A 131 13.10 2.65 11.45
CA ARG A 131 12.72 4.07 11.56
C ARG A 131 11.46 4.36 10.76
N MET A 132 11.42 3.93 9.49
CA MET A 132 10.24 4.13 8.64
C MET A 132 8.99 3.45 9.21
N LEU A 133 9.12 2.20 9.71
CA LEU A 133 8.01 1.48 10.32
C LEU A 133 7.55 2.14 11.63
N ASN A 134 8.46 2.60 12.49
CA ASN A 134 8.12 3.27 13.75
C ASN A 134 7.38 4.59 13.50
N GLU A 135 7.76 5.35 12.48
CA GLU A 135 7.04 6.56 12.07
C GLU A 135 5.62 6.25 11.58
N THR A 136 5.41 5.08 10.98
CA THR A 136 4.11 4.66 10.46
C THR A 136 3.20 4.05 11.54
N PHE A 137 3.73 3.13 12.33
CA PHE A 137 2.98 2.33 13.31
C PHE A 137 3.02 2.92 14.74
N GLY A 138 3.83 3.95 14.98
CA GLY A 138 4.15 4.44 16.33
C GLY A 138 5.36 3.71 16.93
N SER A 139 5.96 4.31 17.96
CA SER A 139 7.08 3.69 18.69
C SER A 139 6.64 2.39 19.36
N LEU A 140 7.41 1.33 19.11
CA LEU A 140 7.37 0.05 19.83
C LEU A 140 7.40 0.22 21.36
#